data_AF-A0A222EPV3-F1
#
_entry.id   AF-A0A222EPV3-F1
#
_cell.length_a   1.000
_cell.length_b   1.000
_cell.length_c   1.000
_cell.angle_alpha   90.00
_cell.angle_beta   90.00
_cell.angle_gamma   90.00
#
_symmetry.space_group_name_H-M   'P 1'
#
loop_
_entity.id
_entity.type
_entity.pdbx_description
1 polymer ?
#
loop_
_entity_poly.entity_id
_entity_poly.type
_entity_poly.pdbx_seq_one_letter_code
_entity_poly.pdbx_strand_id
1 'polypeptide(L)'
;MILKNKGMFLEVLINNSIKKINQDNLAFILKMPIDSNIISYDSNIIKSSLKINNFCDYVGIFNGIYIEFEAKETEKKYFPLQNIKPNQVKKLNKINEHKGISFVLIYFHIFNEIFLMPSIHIKEFKVKKIPYEYFCSNYQKINFENGFIDLISIINHLISYT
;
A
#
# COMPACT_ATOMS: atom_id res chain seq x y z
N MET A 1 11.20 -8.26 25.55
CA MET A 1 11.83 -8.70 24.29
C MET A 1 11.22 -7.88 23.16
N ILE A 2 11.89 -6.79 22.74
CA ILE A 2 11.37 -5.86 21.73
C ILE A 2 11.50 -6.55 20.37
N LEU A 3 10.37 -6.92 19.76
CA LEU A 3 10.36 -7.50 18.41
C LEU A 3 10.90 -6.47 17.41
N LYS A 4 12.02 -6.82 16.78
CA LYS A 4 12.57 -6.20 15.56
C LYS A 4 11.54 -6.34 14.42
N ASN A 5 10.48 -5.55 14.41
CA ASN A 5 9.51 -5.48 13.31
C ASN A 5 10.05 -4.59 12.17
N LYS A 6 11.19 -4.97 11.59
CA LYS A 6 11.69 -4.32 10.37
C LYS A 6 10.80 -4.73 9.20
N GLY A 7 9.87 -3.85 8.81
CA GLY A 7 9.05 -4.01 7.60
C GLY A 7 7.53 -4.02 7.77
N MET A 8 6.99 -3.73 8.97
CA MET A 8 5.54 -3.75 9.23
C MET A 8 4.98 -2.43 9.78
N PHE A 9 5.77 -1.36 9.83
CA PHE A 9 5.33 -0.12 10.49
C PHE A 9 4.13 0.49 9.77
N LEU A 10 4.25 0.72 8.47
CA LEU A 10 3.20 1.22 7.60
C LEU A 10 2.00 0.28 7.59
N GLU A 11 2.23 -1.04 7.57
CA GLU A 11 1.15 -2.03 7.65
C GLU A 11 0.35 -1.88 8.95
N VAL A 12 1.01 -1.72 10.10
CA VAL A 12 0.33 -1.53 11.40
C VAL A 12 -0.51 -0.26 11.38
N LEU A 13 0.04 0.86 10.88
CA LEU A 13 -0.69 2.12 10.77
C LEU A 13 -1.95 1.96 9.91
N ILE A 14 -1.82 1.34 8.73
CA ILE A 14 -2.94 1.13 7.80
C ILE A 14 -3.98 0.21 8.44
N ASN A 15 -3.57 -0.92 9.03
CA ASN A 15 -4.48 -1.87 9.66
C ASN A 15 -5.27 -1.24 10.82
N ASN A 16 -4.62 -0.45 11.67
CA ASN A 16 -5.28 0.27 12.75
C ASN A 16 -6.32 1.26 12.19
N SER A 17 -5.96 1.97 11.14
CA SER A 17 -6.82 2.96 10.47
C SER A 17 -8.03 2.29 9.82
N ILE A 18 -7.81 1.20 9.08
CA ILE A 18 -8.88 0.38 8.48
C ILE A 18 -9.83 -0.14 9.54
N LYS A 19 -9.31 -0.68 10.65
CA LYS A 19 -10.15 -1.18 11.75
C LYS A 19 -11.06 -0.08 12.27
N LYS A 20 -10.54 1.12 12.50
CA LYS A 20 -11.32 2.26 12.98
C LYS A 20 -12.39 2.71 11.98
N ILE A 21 -12.02 2.96 10.73
CA ILE A 21 -12.99 3.46 9.72
C ILE A 21 -14.08 2.43 9.40
N ASN A 22 -13.76 1.13 9.44
CA ASN A 22 -14.76 0.07 9.27
C ASN A 22 -15.71 -0.01 10.48
N GLN A 23 -15.19 0.11 11.71
CA GLN A 23 -16.02 0.15 12.93
C GLN A 23 -16.94 1.37 12.95
N ASP A 24 -16.44 2.51 12.47
CA ASP A 24 -17.18 3.77 12.39
C ASP A 24 -18.11 3.83 11.15
N ASN A 25 -18.20 2.76 10.34
CA ASN A 25 -18.97 2.67 9.08
C ASN A 25 -18.66 3.79 8.06
N LEU A 26 -17.42 4.28 8.02
CA LEU A 26 -16.99 5.34 7.09
C LEU A 26 -16.54 4.78 5.73
N ALA A 27 -15.98 3.58 5.71
CA ALA A 27 -15.56 2.85 4.53
C ALA A 27 -15.58 1.35 4.81
N PHE A 28 -15.45 0.51 3.78
CA PHE A 28 -15.22 -0.92 3.96
C PHE A 28 -13.95 -1.33 3.22
N ILE A 29 -12.85 -1.48 3.96
CA ILE A 29 -11.52 -1.85 3.43
C ILE A 29 -11.00 -3.10 4.14
N LEU A 30 -10.31 -3.97 3.40
CA LEU A 30 -9.74 -5.21 3.90
C LEU A 30 -8.26 -5.31 3.51
N LYS A 31 -7.45 -5.85 4.42
CA LYS A 31 -6.12 -6.36 4.09
C LYS A 31 -6.25 -7.74 3.45
N MET A 32 -5.64 -7.93 2.29
CA MET A 32 -5.65 -9.21 1.61
C MET A 32 -4.64 -10.18 2.24
N PRO A 33 -5.02 -11.45 2.47
CA PRO A 33 -4.09 -12.45 2.97
C PRO A 33 -3.06 -12.79 1.89
N ILE A 34 -1.93 -13.32 2.34
CA ILE A 34 -0.91 -13.85 1.44
C ILE A 34 -1.43 -15.17 0.87
N ASP A 35 -1.60 -15.22 -0.46
CA ASP A 35 -2.00 -16.45 -1.14
C ASP A 35 -0.84 -17.43 -1.23
N SER A 36 -1.06 -18.66 -0.76
CA SER A 36 -0.06 -19.72 -0.76
C SER A 36 -0.69 -21.11 -0.86
N ASN A 37 0.02 -22.03 -1.52
CA ASN A 37 -0.30 -23.45 -1.47
C ASN A 37 0.56 -24.12 -0.41
N ILE A 38 -0.07 -24.86 0.51
CA ILE A 38 0.66 -25.77 1.40
C ILE A 38 1.19 -26.93 0.55
N ILE A 39 2.51 -27.09 0.50
CA ILE A 39 3.19 -28.18 -0.19
C ILE A 39 3.26 -29.39 0.74
N SER A 40 3.67 -29.18 1.99
CA SER A 40 3.80 -30.25 2.98
C SER A 40 3.64 -29.73 4.39
N TYR A 41 3.22 -30.61 5.28
CA TYR A 41 3.16 -30.40 6.71
C TYR A 41 3.91 -31.54 7.39
N ASP A 42 4.96 -31.21 8.12
CA ASP A 42 5.70 -32.17 8.95
C ASP A 42 5.82 -31.60 10.36
N SER A 43 5.18 -32.31 11.30
CA SER A 43 5.10 -31.93 12.71
C SER A 43 4.54 -30.51 12.91
N ASN A 44 5.38 -29.48 13.07
CA ASN A 44 4.95 -28.08 13.22
C ASN A 44 5.51 -27.15 12.12
N ILE A 45 6.07 -27.73 11.06
CA ILE A 45 6.68 -26.99 9.95
C ILE A 45 5.76 -27.09 8.73
N ILE A 46 5.28 -25.94 8.27
CA ILE A 46 4.53 -25.81 7.00
C ILE A 46 5.51 -25.35 5.92
N LYS A 47 5.67 -26.15 4.87
CA LYS A 47 6.30 -25.68 3.62
C LYS A 47 5.20 -25.23 2.69
N SER A 48 5.28 -23.98 2.22
CA SER A 48 4.32 -23.43 1.26
C SER A 48 5.02 -22.81 0.05
N SER A 49 4.33 -22.83 -1.09
CA SER A 49 4.69 -22.06 -2.27
C SER A 49 3.82 -20.83 -2.35
N LEU A 50 4.42 -19.66 -2.47
CA LEU A 50 3.71 -18.40 -2.64
C LEU A 50 3.09 -18.33 -4.04
N LYS A 51 1.81 -17.97 -4.10
CA LYS A 51 1.13 -17.71 -5.36
C LYS A 51 1.26 -16.25 -5.76
N ILE A 52 1.01 -15.98 -7.05
CA ILE A 52 0.78 -14.63 -7.53
C ILE A 52 -0.57 -14.18 -6.96
N ASN A 53 -0.57 -13.10 -6.19
CA ASN A 53 -1.80 -12.59 -5.58
C ASN A 53 -2.70 -11.90 -6.62
N ASN A 54 -3.99 -12.24 -6.60
CA ASN A 54 -5.02 -11.66 -7.46
C ASN A 54 -5.42 -10.24 -7.05
N PHE A 55 -5.09 -9.83 -5.83
CA PHE A 55 -5.31 -8.47 -5.31
C PHE A 55 -4.00 -7.81 -4.88
N CYS A 56 -4.01 -6.50 -4.69
CA CYS A 56 -2.99 -5.77 -3.95
C CYS A 56 -3.13 -6.02 -2.44
N ASP A 57 -2.23 -5.45 -1.65
CA ASP A 57 -2.22 -5.63 -0.19
C ASP A 57 -3.55 -5.20 0.46
N TYR A 58 -4.25 -4.20 -0.09
CA TYR A 58 -5.53 -3.70 0.43
C TYR A 58 -6.55 -3.46 -0.67
N VAL A 59 -7.81 -3.81 -0.40
CA VAL A 59 -8.97 -3.59 -1.29
C VAL A 59 -10.14 -3.05 -0.49
N GLY A 60 -11.03 -2.31 -1.12
CA GLY A 60 -12.22 -1.80 -0.43
C GLY A 60 -13.19 -1.03 -1.31
N ILE A 61 -14.18 -0.45 -0.64
CA ILE A 61 -15.19 0.41 -1.23
C ILE A 61 -15.43 1.62 -0.32
N PHE A 62 -15.60 2.78 -0.94
CA PHE A 62 -15.95 4.04 -0.27
C PHE A 62 -16.93 4.80 -1.15
N ASN A 63 -18.11 5.14 -0.63
CA ASN A 63 -19.16 5.85 -1.36
C ASN A 63 -19.47 5.26 -2.76
N GLY A 64 -19.49 3.92 -2.85
CA GLY A 64 -19.75 3.21 -4.12
C GLY A 64 -18.54 3.09 -5.06
N ILE A 65 -17.41 3.69 -4.71
CA ILE A 65 -16.18 3.69 -5.53
C ILE A 65 -15.25 2.57 -5.04
N TYR A 66 -14.81 1.73 -5.97
CA TYR A 66 -13.83 0.69 -5.71
C TYR A 66 -12.44 1.28 -5.41
N ILE A 67 -11.78 0.76 -4.39
CA ILE A 67 -10.44 1.18 -3.96
C ILE A 67 -9.53 -0.03 -3.89
N GLU A 68 -8.29 0.10 -4.36
CA GLU A 68 -7.26 -0.92 -4.17
C GLU A 68 -5.87 -0.29 -4.19
N PHE A 69 -5.02 -0.62 -3.21
CA PHE A 69 -3.72 0.01 -3.07
C PHE A 69 -2.66 -0.91 -2.48
N GLU A 70 -1.41 -0.52 -2.70
CA GLU A 70 -0.22 -1.18 -2.16
C GLU A 70 0.38 -0.36 -1.02
N ALA A 71 1.00 -1.05 -0.05
CA ALA A 71 1.85 -0.42 0.95
C ALA A 71 3.28 -0.91 0.77
N LYS A 72 4.23 0.02 0.70
CA LYS A 72 5.66 -0.29 0.52
C LYS A 72 6.50 0.54 1.46
N GLU A 73 7.63 -0.02 1.86
CA GLU A 73 8.58 0.65 2.73
C GLU A 73 9.98 0.58 2.15
N THR A 74 10.84 1.54 2.50
CA THR A 74 12.25 1.55 2.12
C THR A 74 13.13 2.06 3.26
N GLU A 75 14.20 1.32 3.55
CA GLU A 75 15.27 1.75 4.47
C GLU A 75 16.37 2.55 3.74
N LYS A 76 16.11 3.02 2.52
CA LYS A 76 17.08 3.73 1.67
C LYS A 76 16.64 5.18 1.46
N LYS A 77 17.58 6.04 1.06
CA LYS A 77 17.28 7.43 0.64
C LYS A 77 16.62 7.53 -0.74
N TYR A 78 16.10 6.41 -1.25
CA TYR A 78 15.39 6.31 -2.51
C TYR A 78 14.41 5.14 -2.43
N PHE A 79 13.37 5.18 -3.26
CA PHE A 79 12.46 4.06 -3.46
C PHE A 79 12.92 3.22 -4.67
N PRO A 80 13.25 1.93 -4.50
CA PRO A 80 13.50 1.03 -5.62
C PRO A 80 12.18 0.69 -6.32
N LEU A 81 11.99 1.12 -7.57
CA LEU A 81 10.73 0.93 -8.31
C LEU A 81 10.35 -0.56 -8.43
N GLN A 82 11.34 -1.45 -8.49
CA GLN A 82 11.15 -2.91 -8.50
C GLN A 82 10.43 -3.47 -7.27
N ASN A 83 10.31 -2.70 -6.18
CA ASN A 83 9.52 -3.09 -5.01
C ASN A 83 8.01 -3.15 -5.33
N ILE A 84 7.58 -2.49 -6.42
CA ILE A 84 6.25 -2.65 -7.00
C ILE A 84 6.38 -3.65 -8.15
N LYS A 85 5.83 -4.85 -7.96
CA LYS A 85 5.95 -5.94 -8.94
C LYS A 85 5.16 -5.59 -10.22
N PRO A 86 5.61 -6.02 -11.41
CA PRO A 86 4.92 -5.71 -12.67
C PRO A 86 3.42 -6.08 -12.68
N ASN A 87 3.04 -7.18 -12.02
CA ASN A 87 1.64 -7.60 -11.92
C ASN A 87 0.81 -6.64 -11.05
N GLN A 88 1.39 -6.06 -10.00
CA GLN A 88 0.75 -5.02 -9.19
C GLN A 88 0.54 -3.76 -10.03
N VAL A 89 1.56 -3.34 -10.79
CA VAL A 89 1.44 -2.18 -11.70
C VAL A 89 0.30 -2.38 -12.70
N LYS A 90 0.25 -3.53 -13.39
CA LYS A 90 -0.83 -3.83 -14.36
C LYS A 90 -2.21 -3.73 -13.73
N LYS A 91 -2.36 -4.22 -12.49
CA LYS A 91 -3.62 -4.23 -11.77
C LYS A 91 -4.08 -2.84 -11.36
N LEU A 92 -3.22 -2.07 -10.69
CA LEU A 92 -3.52 -0.69 -10.30
C LEU A 92 -3.92 0.15 -11.53
N ASN A 93 -3.22 -0.01 -12.64
CA ASN A 93 -3.59 0.67 -13.88
C ASN A 93 -4.98 0.30 -14.39
N LYS A 94 -5.31 -1.00 -14.41
CA LYS A 94 -6.63 -1.47 -14.85
C LYS A 94 -7.75 -0.89 -14.00
N ILE A 95 -7.51 -0.69 -12.70
CA ILE A 95 -8.48 -0.14 -11.77
C ILE A 95 -8.74 1.34 -12.08
N ASN A 96 -7.68 2.12 -12.28
CA ASN A 96 -7.83 3.52 -12.72
C ASN A 96 -8.56 3.63 -14.06
N GLU A 97 -8.25 2.76 -15.04
CA GLU A 97 -8.94 2.73 -16.34
C GLU A 97 -10.46 2.48 -16.20
N HIS A 98 -10.90 1.85 -15.11
CA HIS A 98 -12.30 1.58 -14.80
C HIS A 98 -12.87 2.50 -13.72
N LYS A 99 -12.28 3.68 -13.53
CA LYS A 99 -12.73 4.71 -12.56
C LYS A 99 -12.71 4.28 -11.10
N GLY A 100 -11.96 3.23 -10.77
CA GLY A 100 -11.62 2.91 -9.38
C GLY A 100 -10.43 3.76 -8.92
N ILE A 101 -10.29 3.89 -7.61
CA ILE A 101 -9.18 4.61 -6.99
C ILE A 101 -8.05 3.62 -6.70
N SER A 102 -6.85 3.88 -7.23
CA SER A 102 -5.70 3.07 -6.91
C SER A 102 -4.41 3.88 -6.73
N PHE A 103 -3.63 3.48 -5.72
CA PHE A 103 -2.45 4.23 -5.28
C PHE A 103 -1.44 3.33 -4.58
N VAL A 104 -0.30 3.90 -4.20
CA VAL A 104 0.72 3.25 -3.38
C VAL A 104 1.09 4.20 -2.24
N LEU A 105 1.06 3.69 -1.01
CA LEU A 105 1.66 4.37 0.14
C LEU A 105 3.10 3.91 0.30
N ILE A 106 4.02 4.87 0.37
CA ILE A 106 5.46 4.59 0.45
C ILE A 106 6.01 5.22 1.73
N TYR A 107 6.51 4.39 2.64
CA TYR A 107 7.17 4.83 3.86
C TYR A 107 8.70 4.80 3.74
N PHE A 108 9.34 5.94 4.01
CA PHE A 108 10.79 6.07 4.08
C PHE A 108 11.26 6.03 5.54
N HIS A 109 11.84 4.90 5.97
CA HIS A 109 12.30 4.72 7.36
C HIS A 109 13.35 5.74 7.78
N ILE A 110 14.27 6.12 6.87
CA ILE A 110 15.35 7.07 7.18
C ILE A 110 14.79 8.45 7.55
N PHE A 111 13.69 8.84 6.91
CA PHE A 111 13.11 10.18 7.05
C PHE A 111 11.89 10.19 7.98
N ASN A 112 11.36 9.01 8.32
CA ASN A 112 10.12 8.85 9.09
C ASN A 112 8.92 9.54 8.40
N GLU A 113 8.80 9.35 7.08
CA GLU A 113 7.77 10.01 6.25
C GLU A 113 7.06 9.03 5.33
N ILE A 114 5.75 9.24 5.17
CA ILE A 114 4.90 8.48 4.26
C ILE A 114 4.50 9.40 3.11
N PHE A 115 4.55 8.87 1.89
CA PHE A 115 4.09 9.57 0.69
C PHE A 115 2.95 8.82 0.02
N LEU A 116 1.99 9.59 -0.48
CA LEU A 116 0.93 9.12 -1.36
C LEU A 116 1.36 9.25 -2.82
N MET A 117 1.48 8.12 -3.50
CA MET A 117 1.74 8.08 -4.94
C MET A 117 0.51 7.54 -5.69
N PRO A 118 -0.22 8.38 -6.45
CA PRO A 118 -1.24 7.91 -7.38
C PRO A 118 -0.65 6.87 -8.34
N SER A 119 -1.38 5.78 -8.60
CA SER A 119 -0.80 4.66 -9.35
C SER A 119 -0.55 4.96 -10.83
N ILE A 120 -1.20 5.99 -11.37
CA ILE A 120 -1.02 6.47 -12.74
C ILE A 120 0.43 6.91 -13.01
N HIS A 121 1.11 7.49 -12.01
CA HIS A 121 2.50 7.95 -12.16
C HIS A 121 3.51 6.78 -12.21
N ILE A 122 3.14 5.56 -11.79
CA ILE A 122 4.10 4.43 -11.72
C ILE A 122 4.72 4.13 -13.09
N LYS A 123 3.93 4.22 -14.17
CA LYS A 123 4.37 3.94 -15.54
C LYS A 123 5.25 5.04 -16.13
N GLU A 124 5.25 6.24 -15.55
CA GLU A 124 6.01 7.39 -16.07
C GLU A 124 7.51 7.27 -15.75
N PHE A 125 7.85 6.52 -14.70
CA PHE A 125 9.23 6.32 -14.28
C PHE A 125 10.02 5.43 -15.24
N LYS A 126 11.04 6.03 -15.88
CA LYS A 126 12.07 5.31 -16.66
C LYS A 126 13.28 4.88 -15.83
N VAL A 127 13.37 5.38 -14.59
CA VAL A 127 14.46 5.12 -13.66
C VAL A 127 14.10 4.01 -12.68
N LYS A 128 15.10 3.22 -12.27
CA LYS A 128 14.89 2.11 -11.31
C LYS A 128 14.85 2.57 -9.84
N LYS A 129 15.34 3.79 -9.56
CA LYS A 129 15.46 4.35 -8.21
C LYS A 129 14.89 5.77 -8.24
N ILE A 130 13.92 6.03 -7.39
CA ILE A 130 13.29 7.35 -7.28
C ILE A 130 13.82 7.99 -5.98
N PRO A 131 14.60 9.09 -6.05
CA PRO A 131 15.17 9.74 -4.88
C PRO A 131 14.08 10.25 -3.92
N TYR A 132 14.37 10.28 -2.61
CA TYR A 132 13.46 10.81 -1.61
C TYR A 132 13.04 12.27 -1.90
N GLU A 133 13.97 13.09 -2.40
CA GLU A 133 13.72 14.50 -2.73
C GLU A 133 12.67 14.63 -3.83
N TYR A 134 12.63 13.67 -4.77
CA TYR A 134 11.58 13.62 -5.78
C TYR A 134 10.20 13.43 -5.14
N PHE A 135 10.10 12.59 -4.10
CA PHE A 135 8.84 12.43 -3.37
C PHE A 135 8.42 13.71 -2.66
N CYS A 136 9.36 14.43 -2.03
CA CYS A 136 9.09 15.70 -1.38
C CYS A 136 8.53 16.76 -2.34
N SER A 137 9.04 16.79 -3.57
CA SER A 137 8.64 17.79 -4.57
C SER A 137 7.38 17.42 -5.36
N ASN A 138 7.01 16.14 -5.45
CA ASN A 138 5.98 15.68 -6.39
C ASN A 138 4.81 14.91 -5.75
N TYR A 139 4.93 14.49 -4.48
CA TYR A 139 3.92 13.68 -3.82
C TYR A 139 3.49 14.26 -2.48
N GLN A 140 2.20 14.09 -2.17
CA GLN A 140 1.65 14.51 -0.90
C GLN A 140 2.28 13.69 0.23
N LYS A 141 2.84 14.40 1.22
CA LYS A 141 3.25 13.79 2.49
C LYS A 141 2.01 13.47 3.31
N ILE A 142 1.95 12.25 3.82
CA ILE A 142 0.88 11.74 4.67
C ILE A 142 1.34 11.76 6.11
N ASN A 143 0.60 12.52 6.92
CA ASN A 143 0.82 12.55 8.36
C ASN A 143 0.25 11.28 9.00
N PHE A 144 0.94 10.80 10.03
CA PHE A 144 0.45 9.73 10.88
C PHE A 144 0.64 10.14 12.34
N GLU A 145 -0.39 9.94 13.15
CA GLU A 145 -0.40 10.32 14.56
C GLU A 145 -1.09 9.21 15.36
N ASN A 146 -0.62 8.99 16.59
CA ASN A 146 -1.19 8.00 17.52
C ASN A 146 -1.34 6.58 16.93
N GLY A 147 -0.53 6.22 15.93
CA GLY A 147 -0.60 4.92 15.27
C GLY A 147 -1.64 4.80 14.15
N PHE A 148 -2.12 5.93 13.60
CA PHE A 148 -3.12 5.99 12.53
C PHE A 148 -2.69 6.91 11.38
N ILE A 149 -3.28 6.68 10.21
CA ILE A 149 -3.23 7.52 9.01
C ILE A 149 -4.68 7.85 8.63
N ASP A 150 -4.94 9.08 8.19
CA ASP A 150 -6.26 9.47 7.68
C ASP A 150 -6.49 8.96 6.24
N LEU A 151 -6.90 7.69 6.13
CA LEU A 151 -7.21 7.06 4.86
C LEU A 151 -8.39 7.72 4.13
N ILE A 152 -9.35 8.28 4.87
CA ILE A 152 -10.53 8.91 4.28
C ILE A 152 -10.13 10.21 3.58
N SER A 153 -9.27 11.02 4.19
CA SER A 153 -8.71 12.21 3.56
C SER A 153 -7.94 11.87 2.29
N ILE A 154 -7.12 10.82 2.32
CA ILE A 154 -6.38 10.32 1.14
C ILE A 154 -7.33 9.95 0.00
N ILE A 155 -8.37 9.16 0.31
CA ILE A 155 -9.34 8.69 -0.68
C ILE A 155 -10.11 9.88 -1.29
N ASN A 156 -10.62 10.79 -0.45
CA ASN A 156 -11.32 11.99 -0.91
C ASN A 156 -10.44 12.88 -1.79
N HIS A 157 -9.17 13.05 -1.40
CA HIS A 157 -8.20 13.79 -2.21
C HIS A 157 -8.08 13.18 -3.61
N LEU A 158 -7.93 11.86 -3.72
CA LEU A 158 -7.81 11.19 -5.03
C LEU A 158 -9.09 11.26 -5.87
N ILE A 159 -10.28 11.19 -5.24
CA ILE A 159 -11.57 11.34 -5.93
C ILE A 159 -11.71 12.74 -6.54
N SER A 160 -11.13 13.77 -5.93
CA SER A 160 -11.22 15.14 -6.48
C SER A 160 -10.50 15.34 -7.82
N TYR A 161 -9.65 14.38 -8.23
CA TYR A 161 -8.92 14.39 -9.51
C TYR A 161 -9.52 13.46 -10.58
N THR A 162 -10.58 12.71 -10.26
CA THR A 162 -11.28 11.80 -11.18
C THR A 162 -12.58 12.39 -11.69
#